data_AF-A0ABD3FTS4-F1
#
_entry.id   AF-A0ABD3FTS4-F1
#
_cell.length_a   1.000
_cell.length_b   1.000
_cell.length_c   1.000
_cell.angle_alpha   90.00
_cell.angle_beta   90.00
_cell.angle_gamma   90.00
#
_symmetry.space_group_name_H-M   'P 1'
#
loop_
_entity.id
_entity.type
_entity.pdbx_description
1 polymer ?
#
loop_
_entity_poly.entity_id
_entity_poly.type
_entity_poly.pdbx_seq_one_letter_code
_entity_poly.pdbx_strand_id
1 'polypeptide(L)'
;MYTSKSSRRCGPRYVRGCVVHAPSRGHIELFQDAFLSIDISTGRIVSFHPKILPSDMELLSKSPSSDILVLPNTQFLMPGFVDTHVHAPQFPFMGTATDVPLM
;
A
#
# COMPACT_ATOMS: atom_id res chain seq x y z
N MET A 1 13.24 -1.04 36.11
CA MET A 1 12.05 -1.50 35.36
C MET A 1 11.94 -0.69 34.09
N TYR A 2 12.46 -1.21 32.97
CA TYR A 2 12.29 -0.58 31.66
C TYR A 2 10.92 -1.01 31.12
N THR A 3 9.99 -0.07 31.01
CA THR A 3 8.69 -0.30 30.37
C THR A 3 8.92 -0.64 28.90
N SER A 4 8.46 -1.80 28.45
CA SER A 4 8.49 -2.20 27.04
C SER A 4 7.75 -1.15 26.21
N LYS A 5 8.41 -0.63 25.18
CA LYS A 5 7.74 0.18 24.16
C LYS A 5 6.71 -0.73 23.50
N SER A 6 5.43 -0.47 23.76
CA SER A 6 4.31 -1.03 23.02
C SER A 6 4.56 -0.77 21.53
N SER A 7 4.82 -1.84 20.79
CA SER A 7 5.01 -1.81 19.34
C SER A 7 3.75 -1.21 18.72
N ARG A 8 3.89 -0.04 18.07
CA ARG A 8 2.80 0.60 17.33
C ARG A 8 2.34 -0.39 16.25
N ARG A 9 1.16 -1.00 16.44
CA ARG A 9 0.51 -1.77 15.37
C ARG A 9 0.21 -0.79 14.24
N CYS A 10 0.93 -0.89 13.13
CA CYS A 10 0.83 0.08 12.06
C CYS A 10 0.45 -0.67 10.78
N GLY A 11 -0.83 -0.58 10.41
CA GLY A 11 -1.37 -1.06 9.13
C GLY A 11 -2.27 -2.31 9.23
N PRO A 12 -3.19 -2.50 8.26
CA PRO A 12 -4.02 -3.70 8.16
C PRO A 12 -3.16 -4.94 7.85
N ARG A 13 -3.55 -6.10 8.38
CA ARG A 13 -2.97 -7.40 8.01
C ARG A 13 -3.50 -7.91 6.68
N TYR A 14 -4.77 -7.60 6.39
CA TYR A 14 -5.47 -8.11 5.24
C TYR A 14 -6.08 -6.97 4.45
N VAL A 15 -5.97 -7.04 3.13
CA VAL A 15 -6.59 -6.09 2.22
C VAL A 15 -7.43 -6.86 1.21
N ARG A 16 -8.66 -6.40 0.97
CA ARG A 16 -9.54 -6.92 -0.09
C ARG A 16 -10.03 -5.77 -0.95
N GLY A 17 -10.03 -5.97 -2.26
CA GLY A 17 -10.69 -5.06 -3.21
C GLY A 17 -10.00 -5.03 -4.56
N CYS A 18 -10.23 -3.94 -5.31
CA CYS A 18 -9.62 -3.77 -6.61
C CYS A 18 -8.11 -3.50 -6.49
N VAL A 19 -7.28 -4.19 -7.26
CA VAL A 19 -5.83 -3.98 -7.32
C VAL A 19 -5.40 -3.78 -8.78
N VAL A 20 -4.59 -2.75 -9.01
CA VAL A 20 -4.03 -2.41 -10.33
C VAL A 20 -2.52 -2.34 -10.22
N HIS A 21 -1.80 -3.00 -11.12
CA HIS A 21 -0.33 -2.94 -11.14
C HIS A 21 0.24 -3.12 -12.54
N ALA A 22 1.54 -2.84 -12.68
CA ALA A 22 2.26 -2.83 -13.95
C ALA A 22 3.49 -3.75 -13.87
N PRO A 23 3.32 -5.08 -14.00
CA PRO A 23 4.42 -6.03 -13.76
C PRO A 23 5.51 -5.98 -14.84
N SER A 24 5.17 -5.48 -16.04
CA SER A 24 6.12 -5.28 -17.13
C SER A 24 5.81 -3.98 -17.88
N ARG A 25 6.82 -3.45 -18.58
CA ARG A 25 6.71 -2.19 -19.30
C ARG A 25 5.62 -2.28 -20.38
N GLY A 26 4.64 -1.38 -20.31
CA GLY A 26 3.53 -1.33 -21.27
C GLY A 26 2.40 -2.31 -20.96
N HIS A 27 2.44 -3.01 -19.83
CA HIS A 27 1.38 -3.92 -19.40
C HIS A 27 0.78 -3.48 -18.07
N ILE A 28 -0.54 -3.47 -17.99
CA ILE A 28 -1.32 -3.19 -16.78
C ILE A 28 -2.25 -4.37 -16.53
N GLU A 29 -2.24 -4.90 -15.32
CA GLU A 29 -3.20 -5.91 -14.86
C GLU A 29 -4.15 -5.28 -13.84
N LEU A 30 -5.43 -5.67 -13.92
CA LEU A 30 -6.49 -5.22 -13.03
C LEU A 30 -7.21 -6.43 -12.43
N PHE A 31 -7.31 -6.45 -11.12
CA PHE A 31 -7.96 -7.51 -10.36
C PHE A 31 -9.10 -6.92 -9.54
N GLN A 32 -10.35 -7.19 -9.92
CA GLN A 32 -11.52 -6.49 -9.36
C GLN A 32 -11.79 -6.83 -7.89
N ASP A 33 -11.47 -8.04 -7.45
CA ASP A 33 -11.75 -8.53 -6.09
C ASP A 33 -10.60 -9.40 -5.59
N ALA A 34 -9.42 -8.79 -5.49
CA ALA A 34 -8.21 -9.44 -5.02
C ALA A 34 -8.11 -9.43 -3.49
N PHE A 35 -7.28 -10.34 -2.98
CA PHE A 35 -6.94 -10.45 -1.56
C PHE A 35 -5.42 -10.37 -1.35
N LEU A 36 -5.00 -9.66 -0.30
CA LEU A 36 -3.62 -9.54 0.13
C LEU A 36 -3.49 -9.83 1.62
N SER A 37 -2.43 -10.54 2.00
CA SER A 37 -1.99 -10.61 3.40
C SER A 37 -0.61 -9.96 3.57
N ILE A 38 -0.43 -9.26 4.68
CA ILE A 38 0.75 -8.44 4.99
C ILE A 38 1.30 -8.86 6.35
N ASP A 39 2.60 -9.12 6.39
CA ASP A 39 3.32 -9.32 7.64
C ASP A 39 3.53 -7.96 8.31
N ILE A 40 2.89 -7.71 9.46
CA ILE A 40 3.00 -6.41 10.16
C ILE A 40 4.42 -6.14 10.64
N SER A 41 5.20 -7.17 10.96
CA SER A 41 6.54 -6.98 11.52
C SER A 41 7.56 -6.52 10.46
N THR A 42 7.37 -6.93 9.21
CA THR A 42 8.30 -6.66 8.10
C THR A 42 7.73 -5.73 7.03
N GLY A 43 6.41 -5.53 6.99
CA GLY A 43 5.71 -4.79 5.94
C GLY A 43 5.66 -5.52 4.59
N ARG A 44 5.99 -6.82 4.53
CA ARG A 44 6.01 -7.59 3.29
C ARG A 44 4.62 -8.14 2.95
N ILE A 45 4.30 -8.16 1.67
CA ILE A 45 3.17 -8.94 1.13
C ILE A 45 3.53 -10.43 1.28
N VAL A 46 2.73 -11.18 2.03
CA VAL A 46 2.92 -12.62 2.27
C VAL A 46 2.17 -13.44 1.24
N SER A 47 0.95 -13.04 0.89
CA SER A 47 0.17 -13.65 -0.17
C SER A 47 -0.59 -12.61 -0.99
N PHE A 48 -0.76 -12.93 -2.27
CA PHE A 48 -1.57 -12.18 -3.22
C PHE A 48 -2.44 -13.17 -3.99
N HIS A 49 -3.76 -13.06 -3.84
CA HIS A 49 -4.72 -13.83 -4.63
C HIS A 49 -5.44 -12.87 -5.61
N PRO A 50 -5.27 -13.04 -6.94
CA PRO A 50 -5.92 -12.22 -7.97
C PRO A 50 -7.45 -12.16 -7.88
N LYS A 51 -8.04 -13.18 -7.24
CA LYS A 51 -9.45 -13.28 -6.93
C LYS A 51 -9.58 -13.89 -5.55
N ILE A 52 -10.47 -13.32 -4.74
CA ILE A 52 -10.71 -13.82 -3.39
C ILE A 52 -11.14 -15.29 -3.40
N LEU A 53 -10.58 -16.07 -2.48
CA LEU A 53 -10.89 -17.48 -2.28
C LEU A 53 -11.83 -17.67 -1.08
N PRO A 54 -12.56 -18.80 -1.00
CA PRO A 54 -13.38 -19.12 0.16
C PRO A 54 -12.59 -19.13 1.48
N SER A 55 -11.33 -19.59 1.46
CA SER A 55 -10.42 -19.57 2.61
C SER A 55 -10.08 -18.16 3.08
N ASP A 56 -9.96 -17.21 2.15
CA ASP A 56 -9.69 -15.81 2.47
C ASP A 56 -10.90 -15.19 3.16
N MET A 57 -12.11 -15.49 2.69
CA MET A 57 -13.36 -15.05 3.32
C MET A 57 -13.51 -15.61 4.75
N GLU A 58 -13.13 -16.88 4.97
CA GLU A 58 -13.11 -17.47 6.30
C GLU A 58 -12.07 -16.82 7.21
N LEU A 59 -10.90 -16.49 6.67
CA LEU A 59 -9.86 -15.78 7.40
C LEU A 59 -10.30 -14.36 7.79
N LEU A 60 -10.93 -13.63 6.86
CA LEU A 60 -11.48 -12.30 7.08
C LEU A 60 -12.60 -12.32 8.13
N SER A 61 -13.49 -13.31 8.11
CA SER A 61 -14.60 -13.39 9.07
C SER A 61 -14.14 -13.70 10.50
N LYS A 62 -13.01 -14.38 10.66
CA LYS A 62 -12.39 -14.70 11.96
C LYS A 62 -11.43 -13.62 12.47
N SER A 63 -11.06 -12.67 11.62
CA SER A 63 -10.08 -11.64 11.96
C SER A 63 -10.75 -10.38 12.53
N PRO A 64 -10.09 -9.67 13.46
CA PRO A 64 -10.65 -8.42 13.98
C PRO A 64 -10.72 -7.37 12.88
N SER A 65 -11.75 -6.53 12.90
CA SER A 65 -11.95 -5.48 11.88
C SER A 65 -10.79 -4.49 11.79
N SER A 66 -10.05 -4.28 12.88
CA SER A 66 -8.84 -3.45 12.90
C SER A 66 -7.72 -3.95 11.99
N ASP A 67 -7.72 -5.25 11.67
CA ASP A 67 -6.67 -5.91 10.90
C ASP A 67 -7.08 -6.03 9.41
N ILE A 68 -8.26 -5.55 9.03
CA ILE A 68 -8.83 -5.72 7.70
C ILE A 68 -9.10 -4.37 7.05
N LEU A 69 -8.67 -4.20 5.81
CA LEU A 69 -9.06 -3.11 4.94
C LEU A 69 -9.86 -3.67 3.75
N VAL A 70 -11.14 -3.35 3.67
CA VAL A 70 -11.98 -3.65 2.49
C VAL A 70 -12.17 -2.37 1.71
N LEU A 71 -11.68 -2.35 0.46
CA LEU A 71 -11.86 -1.21 -0.44
C LEU A 71 -13.28 -1.23 -1.03
N PRO A 72 -14.00 -0.09 -1.05
CA PRO A 72 -15.20 0.07 -1.84
C PRO A 72 -14.91 -0.13 -3.34
N ASN A 73 -15.95 -0.44 -4.11
CA ASN A 73 -15.83 -0.64 -5.58
C ASN A 73 -15.38 0.62 -6.35
N THR A 74 -15.36 1.78 -5.70
CA THR A 74 -14.87 3.06 -6.25
C THR A 74 -13.41 3.34 -5.92
N GLN A 75 -12.75 2.44 -5.18
CA GLN A 75 -11.35 2.54 -4.79
C GLN A 75 -10.57 1.36 -5.37
N PHE A 76 -9.28 1.58 -5.60
CA PHE A 76 -8.34 0.53 -5.96
C PHE A 76 -7.01 0.77 -5.26
N LEU A 77 -6.27 -0.32 -5.06
CA LEU A 77 -4.88 -0.29 -4.61
C LEU A 77 -3.95 -0.35 -5.82
N MET A 78 -2.84 0.39 -5.74
CA MET A 78 -1.75 0.29 -6.70
C MET A 78 -0.40 0.41 -5.99
N PRO A 79 0.71 -0.03 -6.62
CA PRO A 79 2.04 0.28 -6.11
C PRO A 79 2.22 1.78 -5.90
N GLY A 80 2.93 2.16 -4.85
CA GLY A 80 3.32 3.56 -4.64
C GLY A 80 4.21 4.06 -5.79
N PHE A 81 4.07 5.33 -6.14
CA PHE A 81 4.96 5.94 -7.14
C PHE A 81 6.39 6.00 -6.62
N VAL A 82 7.34 5.80 -7.53
CA VAL A 82 8.76 5.90 -7.26
C VAL A 82 9.26 7.18 -7.93
N ASP A 83 9.64 8.16 -7.11
CA ASP A 83 10.35 9.35 -7.55
C ASP A 83 11.85 9.04 -7.57
N THR A 84 12.43 8.98 -8.76
CA THR A 84 13.85 8.67 -8.93
C THR A 84 14.76 9.89 -8.81
N HIS A 85 14.20 11.10 -8.82
CA HIS A 85 15.00 12.33 -8.83
C HIS A 85 14.20 13.54 -8.34
N VAL A 86 14.50 13.96 -7.11
CA VAL A 86 13.96 15.18 -6.51
C VAL A 86 15.04 15.89 -5.69
N HIS A 87 15.10 17.22 -5.80
CA HIS A 87 15.94 18.05 -4.96
C HIS A 87 15.15 18.50 -3.72
N ALA A 88 15.10 17.66 -2.68
CA ALA A 88 14.37 17.96 -1.46
C ALA A 88 14.71 19.35 -0.83
N PRO A 89 15.98 19.80 -0.79
CA PRO A 89 16.31 21.13 -0.27
C PRO A 89 15.72 22.30 -1.08
N GLN A 90 15.40 22.10 -2.35
CA GLN A 90 14.84 23.12 -3.24
C GLN A 90 13.31 23.21 -3.17
N PHE A 91 12.65 22.29 -2.44
CA PHE A 91 11.19 22.29 -2.26
C PHE A 91 10.62 23.65 -1.80
N PRO A 92 11.25 24.43 -0.90
CA PRO A 92 10.73 25.74 -0.49
C PRO A 92 10.61 26.76 -1.62
N PHE A 93 11.36 26.60 -2.71
CA PHE A 93 11.36 27.50 -3.87
C PHE A 93 10.62 26.91 -5.08
N MET A 94 9.99 25.74 -4.91
CA MET A 94 9.25 25.11 -6.00
C MET A 94 8.07 25.99 -6.41
N GLY A 95 8.05 26.43 -7.67
CA GLY A 95 6.98 27.28 -8.21
C GLY A 95 7.19 28.79 -8.06
N THR A 96 8.36 29.27 -7.60
CA THR A 96 8.65 30.71 -7.44
C THR A 96 9.20 31.40 -8.70
N ALA A 97 9.25 30.70 -9.84
CA ALA A 97 9.74 31.22 -11.12
C ALA A 97 11.12 31.91 -11.02
N THR A 98 12.08 31.23 -10.42
CA THR A 98 13.45 31.74 -10.34
C THR A 98 14.10 31.65 -11.72
N ASP A 99 14.08 32.74 -12.49
CA ASP A 99 14.86 32.91 -13.74
C ASP A 99 16.38 33.02 -13.48
N VAL A 100 16.88 32.41 -12.40
CA VAL A 100 18.26 32.49 -11.94
C VAL A 100 18.88 31.08 -11.82
N PRO A 101 20.22 30.97 -11.90
CA PRO A 101 20.91 29.69 -11.73
C PRO A 101 20.55 29.01 -10.40
N LEU A 102 20.57 27.67 -10.40
CA LEU A 102 20.22 26.84 -9.24
C LEU A 102 20.98 27.29 -7.97
N MET A 103 20.25 27.59 -6.90
CA MET A 103 20.79 27.71 -5.53
C MET A 103 20.99 26.33 -4.90
#